data_AF-A0A1F8GKW9-F1
#
_entry.id   AF-A0A1F8GKW9-F1
#
_cell.length_a   1.000
_cell.length_b   1.000
_cell.length_c   1.000
_cell.angle_alpha   90.00
_cell.angle_beta   90.00
_cell.angle_gamma   90.00
#
_symmetry.space_group_name_H-M   'P 1'
#
loop_
_entity.id
_entity.type
_entity.pdbx_description
1 polymer ?
#
loop_
_entity_poly.entity_id
_entity_poly.type
_entity_poly.pdbx_seq_one_letter_code
_entity_poly.pdbx_strand_id
1 'polypeptide(L)' 'MYNWSTNEKELAKNPGKYGIWKLEQMIDYGAGGEKIKISELKLHWDRISIDPYRRKFLKLLLGERNTY' A
#
# COMPACT_ATOMS: atom_id res chain seq x y z
N MET A 1 -5.11 -12.60 -5.19
CA MET A 1 -4.80 -11.71 -6.34
C MET A 1 -3.95 -12.53 -7.30
N TYR A 2 -4.31 -12.63 -8.57
CA TYR A 2 -3.50 -13.35 -9.55
C TYR A 2 -2.53 -12.36 -10.20
N ASN A 3 -1.32 -12.23 -9.65
CA ASN A 3 -0.27 -11.41 -10.25
C ASN A 3 0.61 -12.29 -11.15
N TRP A 4 0.38 -12.23 -12.46
CA TRP A 4 1.02 -13.11 -13.47
C TRP A 4 2.55 -12.97 -13.63
N SER A 5 3.19 -12.01 -12.95
CA SER A 5 4.63 -11.76 -13.11
C SER A 5 5.41 -11.54 -11.81
N THR A 6 4.76 -11.65 -10.63
CA THR A 6 5.43 -11.40 -9.35
C THR A 6 5.56 -12.69 -8.56
N ASN A 7 6.79 -13.10 -8.30
CA ASN A 7 7.08 -14.31 -7.53
C ASN A 7 6.86 -14.06 -6.03
N GLU A 8 5.60 -14.15 -5.59
CA GLU A 8 5.18 -13.91 -4.20
C GLU A 8 6.00 -14.72 -3.18
N LYS A 9 6.46 -15.91 -3.58
CA LYS A 9 7.32 -16.80 -2.76
C LYS A 9 8.70 -16.21 -2.46
N GLU A 10 9.26 -15.41 -3.36
CA GLU A 10 10.55 -14.76 -3.15
C GLU A 10 10.43 -13.47 -2.35
N LEU A 11 9.33 -12.73 -2.54
CA LEU A 11 9.01 -11.57 -1.72
C LEU A 11 8.70 -11.95 -0.26
N ALA A 12 8.06 -13.11 -0.04
CA ALA A 12 7.77 -13.63 1.31
C ALA A 12 9.04 -13.93 2.14
N LYS A 13 10.20 -14.13 1.51
CA LYS A 13 11.49 -14.28 2.22
C LYS A 13 11.92 -12.99 2.92
N ASN A 14 11.32 -11.85 2.56
CA ASN A 14 11.65 -10.54 3.10
C ASN A 14 10.37 -9.86 3.64
N PRO A 15 9.97 -10.15 4.88
CA PRO A 15 8.64 -9.79 5.39
C PRO A 15 8.36 -8.29 5.35
N GLY A 16 9.39 -7.46 5.52
CA GLY A 16 9.25 -6.00 5.43
C GLY A 16 8.94 -5.49 4.02
N LYS A 17 9.51 -6.11 2.97
CA LYS A 17 9.21 -5.73 1.57
C LYS A 17 7.87 -6.31 1.11
N TYR A 18 7.50 -7.48 1.61
CA TYR A 18 6.21 -8.09 1.32
C TYR A 18 5.04 -7.25 1.84
N GLY A 19 5.15 -6.68 3.04
CA GLY A 19 4.12 -5.79 3.59
C GLY A 19 3.88 -4.55 2.73
N ILE A 20 4.96 -3.90 2.27
CA ILE A 20 4.90 -2.73 1.37
C ILE A 20 4.25 -3.12 0.05
N TRP A 21 4.74 -4.19 -0.59
CA TRP A 21 4.20 -4.66 -1.85
C TRP A 21 2.72 -5.03 -1.74
N LYS A 22 2.31 -5.72 -0.67
CA LYS A 22 0.90 -6.05 -0.43
C LYS A 22 0.05 -4.78 -0.33
N LEU A 23 0.51 -3.76 0.41
CA LEU A 23 -0.19 -2.48 0.50
C LEU A 23 -0.31 -1.80 -0.86
N GLU A 24 0.78 -1.75 -1.65
CA GLU A 24 0.75 -1.18 -3.01
C GLU A 24 -0.28 -1.87 -3.88
N GLN A 25 -0.28 -3.20 -3.89
CA GLN A 25 -1.23 -3.99 -4.67
C GLN A 25 -2.68 -3.76 -4.22
N MET A 26 -2.94 -3.75 -2.92
CA MET A 26 -4.27 -3.48 -2.38
C MET A 26 -4.76 -2.07 -2.72
N ILE A 27 -3.86 -1.10 -2.75
CA ILE A 27 -4.18 0.29 -3.07
C ILE A 27 -4.43 0.46 -4.57
N ASP A 28 -3.58 -0.11 -5.44
CA ASP A 28 -3.61 0.10 -6.90
C ASP A 28 -4.54 -0.85 -7.66
N TYR A 29 -4.81 -2.05 -7.15
CA TYR A 29 -5.69 -3.03 -7.82
C TYR A 29 -6.94 -3.33 -7.02
N GLY A 30 -7.04 -2.79 -5.80
CA GLY A 30 -8.16 -3.02 -4.90
C GLY A 30 -7.85 -4.17 -3.94
N ALA A 31 -8.33 -4.02 -2.72
CA ALA A 31 -8.05 -4.92 -1.62
C ALA A 31 -8.83 -6.26 -1.67
N GLY A 32 -9.58 -6.53 -2.74
CA GLY A 32 -10.34 -7.77 -2.89
C GLY A 32 -11.37 -8.05 -1.78
N GLY A 33 -11.77 -7.03 -1.01
CA GLY A 33 -12.65 -7.16 0.16
C GLY A 33 -11.95 -7.04 1.53
N GLU A 34 -10.62 -7.02 1.57
CA GLU A 34 -9.87 -6.77 2.81
C GLU A 34 -9.79 -5.26 3.14
N LYS A 35 -9.76 -4.90 4.43
CA LYS A 35 -9.57 -3.51 4.87
C LYS A 35 -8.10 -3.23 5.11
N ILE A 36 -7.61 -2.10 4.61
CA ILE A 36 -6.25 -1.61 4.88
C ILE A 36 -6.21 -1.01 6.29
N LYS A 37 -5.30 -1.49 7.15
CA LYS A 37 -5.07 -0.88 8.46
C LYS A 37 -4.32 0.43 8.30
N ILE A 38 -4.88 1.51 8.82
CA ILE A 38 -4.30 2.86 8.78
C ILE A 38 -2.91 2.90 9.42
N SER A 39 -2.69 2.18 10.53
CA SER A 39 -1.40 2.14 11.21
C SER A 39 -0.29 1.55 10.35
N GLU A 40 -0.58 0.47 9.60
CA GLU A 40 0.37 -0.14 8.66
C GLU A 40 0.62 0.76 7.46
N LEU A 41 -0.43 1.41 6.95
CA LEU A 41 -0.32 2.37 5.87
C LEU A 41 0.60 3.54 6.24
N LYS A 42 0.44 4.09 7.46
CA LYS A 42 1.30 5.17 7.97
C LYS A 42 2.74 4.72 8.18
N LEU A 43 2.95 3.51 8.72
CA LEU A 43 4.29 2.97 8.95
C LEU A 43 5.10 2.83 7.65
N HIS A 44 4.42 2.51 6.56
CA HIS A 44 5.05 2.28 5.25
C HIS A 44 4.90 3.45 4.28
N TRP A 45 4.23 4.55 4.67
CA TRP A 45 3.85 5.65 3.78
C TRP A 45 5.02 6.30 3.02
N ASP A 46 6.17 6.43 3.68
CA ASP A 46 7.39 6.96 3.06
C ASP A 46 8.02 6.00 2.03
N ARG A 47 7.70 4.71 2.11
CA ARG A 47 8.29 3.65 1.29
C ARG A 47 7.36 3.10 0.21
N ILE A 48 6.06 3.39 0.27
CA ILE A 48 5.11 2.92 -0.75
C ILE A 48 5.24 3.73 -2.04
N SER A 49 5.19 3.03 -3.16
CA SER A 49 5.12 3.57 -4.51
C SER A 49 3.79 3.15 -5.15
N ILE A 50 2.76 3.97 -4.95
CA ILE A 50 1.41 3.79 -5.49
C ILE A 50 1.08 4.87 -6.52
N ASP A 51 -0.01 4.68 -7.26
CA ASP A 51 -0.53 5.68 -8.17
C ASP A 51 -0.66 7.07 -7.49
N PRO A 52 -0.17 8.16 -8.13
CA PRO A 52 -0.12 9.48 -7.53
C PRO A 52 -1.51 10.07 -7.19
N TYR A 53 -2.56 9.69 -7.92
CA TYR A 53 -3.93 10.14 -7.61
C TYR A 53 -4.46 9.41 -6.37
N ARG A 54 -4.20 8.10 -6.26
CA ARG A 54 -4.55 7.32 -5.07
C ARG A 54 -3.77 7.78 -3.85
N ARG A 55 -2.50 8.14 -4.01
CA ARG A 55 -1.70 8.73 -2.94
C ARG A 55 -2.30 10.03 -2.42
N LYS A 56 -2.70 10.94 -3.31
CA LYS A 56 -3.37 12.19 -2.93
C LYS A 56 -4.70 11.93 -2.21
N PHE A 57 -5.49 10.98 -2.71
CA PHE A 57 -6.75 10.60 -2.08
C PHE A 57 -6.55 10.00 -0.69
N LEU A 58 -5.61 9.07 -0.54
CA LEU A 58 -5.27 8.49 0.76
C LEU A 58 -4.69 9.54 1.71
N LYS A 59 -3.88 10.49 1.22
CA LYS A 59 -3.38 11.62 2.02
C LYS A 59 -4.52 12.47 2.58
N LEU A 60 -5.54 12.74 1.76
CA LEU A 60 -6.75 13.44 2.17
C LEU A 60 -7.50 12.66 3.27
N LEU A 61 -7.67 11.35 3.09
CA LEU A 61 -8.36 10.47 4.05
C LEU A 61 -7.60 10.31 5.37
N LEU A 62 -6.27 10.29 5.32
CA LEU A 62 -5.41 10.19 6.51
C LEU A 62 -5.43 11.45 7.37
N GLY A 63 -6.07 12.52 6.90
CA GLY A 63 -6.26 13.74 7.67
C GLY A 63 -4.98 14.54 7.88
N GLU A 64 -3.96 14.34 7.04
CA GLU A 64 -2.84 15.29 6.89
C GLU A 64 -3.37 16.56 6.24
N ARG A 65 -4.22 17.30 6.97
CA ARG A 65 -4.56 18.67 6.65
C ARG A 65 -3.23 19.40 6.65
N ASN A 66 -2.84 19.89 5.48
CA ASN A 66 -1.82 20.92 5.34
C ASN A 66 -2.13 21.99 6.39
N THR A 67 -1.33 22.06 7.45
CA THR A 67 -1.23 23.28 8.23
C THR A 67 -0.53 24.27 7.31
N TYR A 68 -1.31 25.27 6.89
CA TYR A 68 -0.95 26.35 5.98
C TYR A 68 0.36 27.04 6.35
#